data_AF-W1YFP0-F1
#
_entry.id   AF-W1YFP0-F1
#
_cell.length_a   1.000
_cell.length_b   1.000
_cell.length_c   1.000
_cell.angle_alpha   90.00
_cell.angle_beta   90.00
_cell.angle_gamma   90.00
#
_symmetry.space_group_name_H-M   'P 1'
#
loop_
_entity.id
_entity.type
_entity.pdbx_description
1 polymer ?
#
loop_
_entity_poly.entity_id
_entity_poly.type
_entity_poly.pdbx_seq_one_letter_code
_entity_poly.pdbx_strand_id
1 'polypeptide(L)'
;TSDVYLPDAHEMRVPVQYLANLFTAGNTEILARTLQRVLDMREYMRRRETGDGPIEHKVDLTEDQMYGMYKLLALSKYNDRFVIPSDVK
;
A
#
# COMPACT_ATOMS: atom_id res chain seq x y z
N THR A 1 15.69 9.34 18.29
CA THR A 1 14.63 9.37 17.27
C THR A 1 14.15 7.97 17.13
N SER A 2 12.95 7.66 17.65
CA SER A 2 12.42 6.30 17.63
C SER A 2 12.08 5.96 16.19
N ASP A 3 12.89 5.12 15.56
CA ASP A 3 12.61 4.62 14.23
C ASP A 3 11.35 3.76 14.35
N VAL A 4 10.24 4.21 13.77
CA VAL A 4 8.95 3.50 13.92
C VAL A 4 9.00 2.34 12.95
N TYR A 5 9.28 1.16 13.50
CA TYR A 5 9.27 -0.10 12.80
C TYR A 5 7.89 -0.36 12.18
N LEU A 6 7.80 -0.32 10.85
CA LEU A 6 6.67 -0.88 10.13
C LEU A 6 6.95 -2.38 9.95
N PRO A 7 6.05 -3.27 10.41
CA PRO A 7 6.26 -4.71 10.37
C PRO A 7 6.29 -5.21 8.93
N ASP A 8 7.01 -6.30 8.69
CA ASP A 8 6.91 -7.04 7.42
C ASP A 8 5.49 -7.65 7.29
N ALA A 9 5.04 -7.89 6.06
CA ALA A 9 3.75 -8.51 5.77
C ALA A 9 3.55 -9.85 6.50
N HIS A 10 4.63 -10.60 6.75
CA HIS A 10 4.61 -11.87 7.46
C HIS A 10 4.52 -11.75 8.99
N GLU A 11 4.82 -10.58 9.55
CA GLU A 11 4.77 -10.32 11.00
C GLU A 11 3.41 -9.82 11.46
N MET A 12 2.49 -9.58 10.52
CA MET A 12 1.12 -9.17 10.84
C MET A 12 0.39 -10.25 11.64
N ARG A 13 -0.41 -9.82 12.63
CA ARG A 13 -1.21 -10.72 13.48
C ARG A 13 -2.17 -11.61 12.68
N VAL A 14 -2.70 -11.10 11.57
CA VAL A 14 -3.59 -11.87 10.69
C VAL A 14 -2.76 -12.80 9.82
N PRO A 15 -2.99 -14.13 9.85
CA PRO A 15 -2.21 -15.05 9.05
C PRO A 15 -2.32 -14.73 7.55
N VAL A 16 -1.18 -14.54 6.89
CA VAL A 16 -1.13 -14.32 5.42
C VAL A 16 -1.83 -15.45 4.67
N GLN A 17 -1.68 -16.71 5.14
CA GLN A 17 -2.36 -17.86 4.54
C GLN A 17 -3.90 -17.74 4.55
N TYR A 18 -4.47 -17.19 5.62
CA TYR A 18 -5.91 -17.03 5.73
C TYR A 18 -6.44 -16.07 4.66
N LEU A 19 -5.78 -14.93 4.54
CA LEU A 19 -6.11 -13.92 3.54
C LEU A 19 -5.84 -14.43 2.11
N ALA A 20 -4.79 -15.23 1.91
CA ALA A 20 -4.46 -15.79 0.60
C ALA A 20 -5.56 -16.74 0.12
N ASN A 21 -6.11 -17.56 1.02
CA ASN A 21 -7.24 -18.43 0.69
C ASN A 21 -8.49 -17.64 0.24
N LEU A 22 -8.67 -16.41 0.72
CA LEU A 22 -9.80 -15.55 0.35
C LEU A 22 -9.57 -14.76 -0.95
N PHE A 23 -8.38 -14.18 -1.13
CA PHE A 23 -8.14 -13.20 -2.18
C PHE A 23 -7.30 -13.70 -3.34
N THR A 24 -6.56 -14.80 -3.18
CA THR A 24 -5.57 -15.27 -4.15
C THR A 24 -5.58 -16.79 -4.35
N ALA A 25 -6.69 -17.47 -4.01
CA ALA A 25 -6.85 -18.92 -4.09
C ALA A 25 -5.73 -19.71 -3.38
N GLY A 26 -5.21 -19.16 -2.28
CA GLY A 26 -4.15 -19.75 -1.46
C GLY A 26 -2.73 -19.27 -1.80
N ASN A 27 -2.55 -18.39 -2.80
CA ASN A 27 -1.23 -17.86 -3.16
C ASN A 27 -0.78 -16.76 -2.18
N THR A 28 0.07 -17.14 -1.22
CA THR A 28 0.60 -16.24 -0.19
C THR A 28 1.57 -15.20 -0.70
N GLU A 29 2.33 -15.49 -1.76
CA GLU A 29 3.35 -14.59 -2.29
C GLU A 29 2.72 -13.32 -2.89
N ILE A 30 1.68 -13.48 -3.71
CA ILE A 30 0.95 -12.35 -4.30
C ILE A 30 0.36 -11.47 -3.20
N LEU A 31 -0.19 -12.09 -2.16
CA LEU A 31 -0.79 -11.37 -1.06
C LEU A 31 0.27 -10.62 -0.23
N ALA A 32 1.35 -11.30 0.18
CA ALA A 32 2.43 -10.68 0.95
C ALA A 32 3.01 -9.48 0.20
N ARG A 33 3.25 -9.61 -1.12
CA ARG A 33 3.70 -8.50 -1.96
C ARG A 33 2.69 -7.35 -2.02
N THR A 34 1.40 -7.64 -2.06
CA THR A 34 0.35 -6.61 -2.06
C THR A 34 0.28 -5.87 -0.72
N LEU A 35 0.44 -6.59 0.40
CA LEU A 35 0.51 -5.98 1.74
C LEU A 35 1.78 -5.14 1.88
N GLN A 36 2.92 -5.62 1.37
CA GLN A 36 4.19 -4.88 1.39
C GLN A 36 4.07 -3.54 0.66
N ARG A 37 3.40 -3.49 -0.51
CA ARG A 37 3.16 -2.23 -1.23
C ARG A 37 2.41 -1.18 -0.41
N VAL A 38 1.46 -1.60 0.43
CA VAL A 38 0.73 -0.69 1.31
C VAL A 38 1.64 -0.18 2.44
N LEU A 39 2.52 -1.04 2.96
CA LEU A 39 3.52 -0.66 3.97
C LEU A 39 4.55 0.32 3.39
N ASP A 40 5.07 0.04 2.20
CA ASP A 40 6.02 0.92 1.49
C ASP A 40 5.42 2.31 1.24
N MET A 41 4.15 2.38 0.81
CA MET A 41 3.44 3.66 0.66
C MET A 41 3.33 4.42 2.00
N ARG A 42 3.06 3.71 3.11
CA ARG A 42 2.99 4.33 4.44
C ARG A 42 4.35 4.85 4.89
N GLU A 43 5.42 4.10 4.62
CA GLU A 43 6.78 4.54 4.92
C GLU A 43 7.17 5.75 4.08
N TYR A 44 6.89 5.72 2.77
CA TYR A 44 7.12 6.82 1.84
C TYR A 44 6.48 8.11 2.34
N MET A 45 5.19 8.06 2.69
CA MET A 45 4.49 9.24 3.18
C MET A 45 5.03 9.71 4.54
N ARG A 46 5.34 8.80 5.47
CA ARG A 46 5.98 9.15 6.75
C ARG A 46 7.29 9.89 6.55
N ARG A 47 8.20 9.33 5.74
CA ARG A 47 9.52 9.90 5.48
C ARG A 47 9.38 11.28 4.84
N ARG A 48 8.47 11.42 3.87
CA ARG A 48 8.15 12.70 3.24
C ARG A 48 7.64 13.77 4.24
N GLU A 49 6.78 13.41 5.18
CA GLU A 49 6.27 14.35 6.19
C GLU A 49 7.31 14.68 7.28
N THR A 50 8.19 13.73 7.61
CA THR A 50 9.23 13.88 8.64
C THR A 50 10.49 14.58 8.08
N GLY A 51 10.65 14.61 6.75
CA GLY A 51 11.85 15.09 6.08
C GLY A 51 12.99 14.07 6.09
N ASP A 52 12.68 12.79 6.33
CA ASP A 52 13.64 11.70 6.24
C ASP A 52 13.98 11.42 4.76
N GLY A 53 15.18 10.91 4.50
CA GLY A 53 15.65 10.56 3.14
C GLY A 53 14.84 9.43 2.48
N PRO A 54 15.21 8.99 1.26
CA PRO A 54 14.49 7.96 0.52
C PRO A 54 14.42 6.63 1.29
N ILE A 55 13.48 5.77 0.89
CA ILE A 55 13.35 4.41 1.44
C ILE A 55 14.65 3.64 1.18
N GLU A 56 15.12 2.90 2.18
CA GLU A 56 16.44 2.24 2.17
C GLU A 56 16.42 0.84 1.55
N HIS A 57 15.25 0.21 1.44
CA HIS A 57 15.07 -1.09 0.79
C HIS A 57 14.54 -0.97 -0.64
N LYS A 58 14.56 -2.09 -1.36
CA LYS A 58 14.04 -2.17 -2.71
C LYS A 58 12.51 -2.09 -2.68
N VAL A 59 11.97 -1.06 -3.33
CA VAL A 59 10.53 -0.85 -3.50
C VAL A 59 10.14 -1.18 -4.95
N ASP A 60 9.02 -1.87 -5.12
CA ASP A 60 8.49 -2.27 -6.44
C ASP A 60 7.80 -1.11 -7.20
N LEU A 61 7.50 -0.02 -6.50
CA LEU A 61 6.71 1.12 -6.97
C LEU A 61 7.54 2.39 -7.05
N THR A 62 7.22 3.25 -8.02
CA THR A 62 7.82 4.59 -8.12
C THR A 62 7.20 5.56 -7.09
N GLU A 63 7.87 6.67 -6.80
CA GLU A 63 7.34 7.73 -5.92
C GLU A 63 5.99 8.26 -6.39
N ASP A 64 5.82 8.43 -7.71
CA ASP A 64 4.56 8.86 -8.32
C ASP A 64 3.44 7.84 -8.11
N GLN A 65 3.76 6.55 -8.22
CA GLN A 65 2.79 5.47 -7.96
C GLN A 65 2.41 5.43 -6.49
N MET A 66 3.37 5.54 -5.57
CA MET A 66 3.10 5.58 -4.13
C MET A 66 2.28 6.82 -3.74
N TYR A 67 2.58 7.98 -4.31
CA TYR A 67 1.79 9.19 -4.07
C TYR A 67 0.39 9.10 -4.71
N GLY A 68 0.27 8.45 -5.87
CA GLY A 68 -1.01 8.12 -6.49
C GLY A 68 -1.86 7.22 -5.61
N MET A 69 -1.27 6.17 -5.04
CA MET A 69 -1.92 5.31 -4.06
C MET A 69 -2.38 6.09 -2.83
N TYR A 70 -1.54 6.97 -2.28
CA TYR A 70 -1.92 7.84 -1.16
C TYR A 70 -3.13 8.72 -1.50
N LYS A 71 -3.17 9.33 -2.69
CA LYS A 71 -4.33 10.12 -3.14
C LYS A 71 -5.62 9.28 -3.17
N LEU A 72 -5.55 8.06 -3.69
CA LEU A 72 -6.73 7.21 -3.83
C LEU A 72 -7.19 6.61 -2.49
N LEU A 73 -6.25 6.14 -1.67
CA LEU A 73 -6.53 5.38 -0.45
C LEU A 73 -6.70 6.26 0.79
N ALA A 74 -5.90 7.32 0.94
CA ALA A 74 -5.91 8.17 2.15
C ALA A 74 -6.71 9.46 1.96
N LEU A 75 -6.50 10.21 0.86
CA LEU A 75 -7.29 11.43 0.59
C LEU A 75 -8.70 11.10 0.08
N SER A 76 -8.79 10.15 -0.86
CA SER A 76 -10.02 9.51 -1.31
C SER A 76 -11.16 10.49 -1.63
N LYS A 77 -10.86 11.50 -2.45
CA LYS A 77 -11.86 12.52 -2.84
C LYS A 77 -13.02 11.86 -3.59
N TYR A 78 -14.21 12.46 -3.50
CA TYR A 78 -15.43 11.90 -4.10
C TYR A 78 -15.27 11.57 -5.60
N ASN A 79 -14.72 12.51 -6.37
CA ASN A 79 -14.52 12.35 -7.82
C ASN A 79 -13.50 11.24 -8.17
N ASP A 80 -12.58 10.92 -7.25
CA ASP A 80 -11.57 9.87 -7.46
C ASP A 80 -12.12 8.49 -7.04
N ARG A 81 -13.08 8.44 -6.12
CA ARG A 81 -13.72 7.19 -5.68
C ARG A 81 -14.75 6.66 -6.68
N PHE A 82 -15.49 7.56 -7.32
CA PHE A 82 -16.65 7.20 -8.13
C PHE A 82 -16.49 7.70 -9.57
N VAL A 83 -15.78 6.93 -10.38
CA VAL A 83 -15.64 7.17 -11.82
C VAL A 83 -16.69 6.33 -12.56
N ILE A 84 -17.95 6.74 -12.46
CA ILE A 84 -19.08 6.07 -13.12
C ILE A 84 -19.40 6.83 -14.40
N PRO A 85 -19.12 6.27 -15.59
CA PRO A 85 -19.47 6.92 -16.85
C PRO A 85 -21.00 7.00 -16.99
N SER A 86 -21.50 8.08 -17.59
CA SER A 86 -22.90 8.13 -18.01
C SER A 86 -23.12 7.15 -19.16
N ASP A 87 -24.22 6.38 -19.13
CA ASP A 87 -24.69 5.65 -20.31
C ASP A 87 -24.92 6.67 -21.44
N VAL A 88 -23.96 6.76 -22.35
CA VAL A 88 -24.17 7.42 -23.64
C VAL A 88 -24.93 6.40 -24.48
N LYS A 89 -26.21 6.67 -24.71
CA LYS A 89 -26.98 6.01 -25.76
C LYS A 89 -26.38 6.30 -27.13
#